data_AF-A0A3S9UZC9-F1
#
_entry.id   AF-A0A3S9UZC9-F1
#
_cell.length_a   1.000
_cell.length_b   1.000
_cell.length_c   1.000
_cell.angle_alpha   90.00
_cell.angle_beta   90.00
_cell.angle_gamma   90.00
#
_symmetry.space_group_name_H-M   'P 1'
#
loop_
_entity.id
_entity.type
_entity.pdbx_description
1 polymer ?
#
loop_
_entity_poly.entity_id
_entity_poly.type
_entity_poly.pdbx_seq_one_letter_code
_entity_poly.pdbx_strand_id
1 'polypeptide(L)'
;MLVITNGDPSQIVQIKEYIGASLLIMLGALCWVIYTMGGSQFVGWSPLRYTALTTCFGSLMNILLILSATVFGALRAPSVERIGSAGAELLYMILIAGVLAVFTWNVGNKILKPENGMLFMNIVPVTSVTFSALQGVEVGRLQMAGTFIVIIALVINNLNQRRGKMQVSMQNDHS
;
A
#
# COMPACT_ATOMS: atom_id res chain seq x y z
N MET A 1 -23.83 -0.38 -14.18
CA MET A 1 -23.74 -1.83 -14.45
C MET A 1 -24.60 -2.20 -15.65
N LEU A 2 -24.33 -1.63 -16.84
CA LEU A 2 -24.96 -2.01 -18.12
C LEU A 2 -24.15 -1.46 -19.32
N VAL A 3 -22.83 -1.32 -19.18
CA VAL A 3 -21.93 -0.82 -20.24
C VAL A 3 -20.71 -1.75 -20.43
N ILE A 4 -20.53 -2.74 -19.54
CA ILE A 4 -19.39 -3.67 -19.60
C ILE A 4 -19.80 -5.02 -20.20
N THR A 5 -21.06 -5.45 -20.02
CA THR A 5 -21.51 -6.78 -20.44
C THR A 5 -22.29 -6.70 -21.74
N ASN A 6 -21.57 -6.66 -22.87
CA ASN A 6 -22.11 -6.87 -24.22
C ASN A 6 -22.57 -8.34 -24.40
N GLY A 7 -23.48 -8.82 -23.54
CA GLY A 7 -24.20 -10.09 -23.72
C GLY A 7 -23.38 -11.39 -23.76
N ASP A 8 -22.09 -11.38 -23.39
CA ASP A 8 -21.23 -12.56 -23.51
C ASP A 8 -21.08 -13.32 -22.15
N PRO A 9 -21.51 -14.61 -22.07
CA PRO A 9 -21.33 -15.45 -20.88
C PRO A 9 -19.87 -15.65 -20.44
N SER A 10 -18.90 -15.38 -21.32
CA SER A 10 -17.47 -15.43 -21.00
C SER A 10 -17.04 -14.42 -19.92
N GLN A 11 -17.82 -13.36 -19.68
CA GLN A 11 -17.55 -12.35 -18.66
C GLN A 11 -17.84 -12.83 -17.22
N ILE A 12 -18.62 -13.89 -17.04
CA ILE A 12 -18.91 -14.47 -15.71
C ILE A 12 -17.65 -15.13 -15.13
N VAL A 13 -16.77 -15.65 -15.99
CA VAL A 13 -15.48 -16.22 -15.59
C VAL A 13 -14.52 -15.12 -15.13
N GLN A 14 -14.51 -13.97 -15.81
CA GLN A 14 -13.71 -12.81 -15.37
C GLN A 14 -14.19 -12.27 -14.02
N ILE A 15 -15.51 -12.26 -13.75
CA ILE A 15 -16.08 -11.85 -12.45
C ILE A 15 -15.54 -12.71 -11.29
N LYS A 16 -15.36 -14.03 -11.48
CA LYS A 16 -14.74 -14.90 -10.46
C LYS A 16 -13.27 -14.56 -10.22
N GLU A 17 -12.52 -14.24 -11.28
CA GLU A 17 -11.12 -13.84 -11.20
C GLU A 17 -10.97 -12.50 -10.46
N TYR A 18 -11.87 -11.54 -10.71
CA TYR A 18 -11.92 -10.28 -9.97
C TYR A 18 -12.26 -10.48 -8.49
N ILE A 19 -13.11 -11.43 -8.12
CA ILE A 19 -13.42 -11.73 -6.71
C ILE A 19 -12.21 -12.32 -6.01
N GLY A 20 -11.52 -13.30 -6.62
CA GLY A 20 -10.30 -13.89 -6.07
C GLY A 20 -9.19 -12.85 -5.88
N ALA A 21 -8.95 -12.02 -6.89
CA ALA A 21 -7.98 -10.93 -6.82
C ALA A 21 -8.36 -9.89 -5.76
N SER A 22 -9.64 -9.52 -5.66
CA SER A 22 -10.12 -8.55 -4.66
C SER A 22 -9.96 -9.06 -3.23
N LEU A 23 -10.23 -10.34 -2.98
CA LEU A 23 -10.02 -10.96 -1.68
C LEU A 23 -8.54 -10.98 -1.29
N LEU A 24 -7.65 -11.29 -2.23
CA LEU A 24 -6.20 -11.24 -2.02
C LEU A 24 -5.72 -9.82 -1.70
N ILE A 25 -6.21 -8.81 -2.43
CA ILE A 25 -5.91 -7.40 -2.15
C ILE A 25 -6.40 -7.01 -0.76
N MET A 26 -7.62 -7.41 -0.38
CA MET A 26 -8.18 -7.12 0.94
C MET A 26 -7.37 -7.80 2.06
N LEU A 27 -6.95 -9.05 1.86
CA LEU A 27 -6.08 -9.76 2.80
C LEU A 27 -4.71 -9.08 2.92
N GLY A 28 -4.12 -8.65 1.80
CA GLY A 28 -2.88 -7.89 1.79
C GLY A 28 -3.00 -6.57 2.55
N ALA A 29 -4.10 -5.83 2.33
CA ALA A 29 -4.40 -4.61 3.08
C ALA A 29 -4.57 -4.88 4.58
N LEU A 30 -5.24 -5.97 4.96
CA LEU A 30 -5.38 -6.39 6.35
C LEU A 30 -4.02 -6.72 6.97
N CYS A 31 -3.19 -7.51 6.29
CA CYS A 31 -1.82 -7.81 6.72
C CYS A 31 -1.00 -6.54 6.93
N TRP A 32 -1.14 -5.55 6.04
CA TRP A 32 -0.46 -4.26 6.18
C TRP A 32 -0.92 -3.47 7.41
N VAL A 33 -2.23 -3.45 7.68
CA VAL A 33 -2.78 -2.80 8.88
C VAL A 33 -2.29 -3.50 10.15
N ILE A 34 -2.33 -4.83 10.18
CA ILE A 34 -1.81 -5.63 11.31
C ILE A 34 -0.32 -5.36 11.54
N TYR A 35 0.49 -5.29 10.47
CA TYR A 35 1.91 -4.93 10.57
C TYR A 35 2.10 -3.53 11.17
N THR A 36 1.36 -2.53 10.66
CA THR A 36 1.47 -1.13 11.10
C THR A 36 1.01 -0.95 12.55
N MET A 37 -0.07 -1.61 12.96
CA MET A 37 -0.57 -1.59 14.34
C MET A 37 0.30 -2.44 15.27
N GLY A 38 0.78 -3.59 14.80
CA GLY A 38 1.65 -4.50 15.55
C GLY A 38 2.97 -3.87 15.94
N GLY A 39 3.55 -3.02 15.08
CA GLY A 39 4.74 -2.23 15.41
C GLY A 39 4.59 -1.33 16.65
N SER A 40 3.36 -0.89 16.98
CA SER A 40 3.09 -0.10 18.19
C SER A 40 3.05 -0.92 19.48
N GLN A 41 2.88 -2.24 19.40
CA GLN A 41 2.83 -3.15 20.56
C GLN A 41 4.24 -3.53 21.07
N PHE A 42 5.27 -3.42 20.23
CA PHE A 42 6.68 -3.68 20.61
C PHE A 42 7.35 -2.41 21.15
N VAL A 43 6.85 -1.92 22.30
CA VAL A 43 7.39 -0.73 22.97
C VAL A 43 8.82 -1.03 23.45
N GLY A 44 9.82 -0.46 22.77
CA GLY A 44 11.24 -0.60 23.09
C GLY A 44 12.12 -1.14 21.95
N TRP A 45 11.51 -1.67 20.88
CA TRP A 45 12.25 -2.14 19.72
C TRP A 45 12.54 -1.00 18.75
N SER A 46 13.68 -1.05 18.06
CA SER A 46 13.92 -0.11 16.97
C SER A 46 13.00 -0.46 15.78
N PRO A 47 12.44 0.53 15.09
CA PRO A 47 11.67 0.32 13.85
C PRO A 47 12.37 -0.59 12.83
N LEU A 48 13.70 -0.49 12.79
CA LEU A 48 14.55 -1.27 11.89
C LEU A 48 14.60 -2.76 12.28
N ARG A 49 14.67 -3.09 13.57
CA ARG A 49 14.68 -4.48 14.05
C ARG A 49 13.37 -5.19 13.75
N TYR A 50 12.25 -4.52 14.01
CA TYR A 50 10.91 -5.06 13.72
C TYR A 50 10.77 -5.33 12.22
N THR A 51 11.09 -4.34 11.39
CA THR A 51 11.03 -4.46 9.93
C THR A 51 11.94 -5.55 9.41
N ALA A 52 13.20 -5.62 9.86
CA ALA A 52 14.15 -6.63 9.40
C ALA A 52 13.66 -8.06 9.67
N LEU A 53 13.09 -8.31 10.86
CA LEU A 53 12.55 -9.63 11.20
C LEU A 53 11.32 -9.99 10.36
N THR A 54 10.37 -9.06 10.22
CA THR A 54 9.17 -9.30 9.39
C THR A 54 9.53 -9.47 7.91
N THR A 55 10.49 -8.70 7.40
CA THR A 55 10.96 -8.80 6.02
C THR A 55 11.75 -10.09 5.80
N CYS A 56 12.53 -10.56 6.76
CA CYS A 56 13.25 -11.83 6.66
C CYS A 56 12.28 -13.01 6.57
N PHE A 57 11.28 -13.06 7.45
CA PHE A 57 10.21 -14.07 7.39
C PHE A 57 9.40 -13.98 6.10
N GLY A 58 9.01 -12.77 5.68
CA GLY A 58 8.28 -12.55 4.44
C GLY A 58 9.10 -12.95 3.20
N SER A 59 10.40 -12.66 3.19
CA SER A 59 11.30 -13.04 2.09
C SER A 59 11.46 -14.55 2.01
N LEU A 60 11.60 -15.23 3.15
CA LEU A 60 11.68 -16.69 3.20
C LEU A 60 10.42 -17.34 2.62
N MET A 61 9.23 -16.89 3.04
CA MET A 61 7.98 -17.41 2.47
C MET A 61 7.82 -17.08 0.99
N ASN A 62 8.22 -15.88 0.57
CA ASN A 62 8.18 -15.52 -0.84
C ASN A 62 9.10 -16.41 -1.69
N ILE A 63 10.32 -16.69 -1.22
CA ILE A 63 11.26 -17.61 -1.88
C ILE A 63 10.64 -19.01 -2.01
N LEU A 64 10.03 -19.53 -0.94
CA LEU A 64 9.37 -20.84 -0.98
C LEU A 64 8.19 -20.89 -1.97
N LEU A 65 7.41 -19.81 -2.03
CA LEU A 65 6.27 -19.69 -2.94
C LEU A 65 6.73 -19.58 -4.40
N ILE A 66 7.74 -18.77 -4.69
CA ILE A 66 8.32 -18.65 -6.04
C ILE A 66 8.97 -19.95 -6.48
N LEU A 67 9.75 -20.61 -5.60
CA LEU A 67 10.39 -21.89 -5.91
C LEU A 67 9.36 -22.98 -6.20
N SER A 68 8.33 -23.11 -5.35
CA SER A 68 7.27 -24.09 -5.58
C SER A 68 6.54 -23.81 -6.89
N ALA A 69 6.12 -22.57 -7.13
CA ALA A 69 5.46 -22.19 -8.39
C ALA A 69 6.35 -22.41 -9.63
N THR A 70 7.67 -22.24 -9.50
CA THR A 70 8.63 -22.52 -10.58
C THR A 70 8.76 -24.03 -10.84
N VAL A 71 8.83 -24.84 -9.77
CA VAL A 71 8.91 -26.31 -9.87
C VAL A 71 7.63 -26.89 -10.48
N PHE A 72 6.46 -26.36 -10.14
CA PHE A 72 5.18 -26.74 -10.75
C PHE A 72 4.95 -26.15 -12.15
N GLY A 73 5.93 -25.42 -12.71
CA GLY A 73 5.86 -24.88 -14.07
C GLY A 73 4.93 -23.68 -14.26
N ALA A 74 4.40 -23.11 -13.17
CA ALA A 74 3.52 -21.93 -13.21
C ALA A 74 4.30 -20.63 -13.43
N LEU A 75 5.59 -20.58 -13.06
CA LEU A 75 6.48 -19.44 -13.26
C LEU A 75 7.76 -19.87 -13.99
N ARG A 76 8.27 -19.01 -14.87
CA ARG A 76 9.58 -19.18 -15.52
C ARG A 76 10.59 -18.23 -14.87
N ALA A 77 11.73 -18.77 -14.46
CA ALA A 77 12.83 -17.96 -13.94
C ALA A 77 13.37 -17.02 -15.04
N PRO A 78 13.62 -15.73 -14.72
CA PRO A 78 14.20 -14.80 -15.68
C PRO A 78 15.65 -15.17 -16.01
N SER A 79 16.11 -14.84 -17.22
CA SER A 79 17.50 -15.05 -17.63
C SER A 79 18.46 -14.14 -16.84
N VAL A 80 19.67 -14.63 -16.58
CA VAL A 80 20.70 -13.89 -15.82
C VAL A 80 21.03 -12.54 -16.48
N GLU A 81 21.03 -12.48 -17.81
CA GLU A 81 21.20 -11.22 -18.56
C GLU A 81 20.13 -10.18 -18.27
N ARG A 82 18.86 -10.59 -18.14
CA ARG A 82 17.76 -9.68 -17.81
C ARG A 82 17.87 -9.13 -16.39
N ILE A 83 18.39 -9.94 -15.47
CA ILE A 83 18.67 -9.49 -14.09
C ILE A 83 19.82 -8.49 -14.10
N GLY A 84 20.89 -8.77 -14.86
CA GLY A 84 22.04 -7.87 -15.01
C GLY A 84 21.67 -6.52 -15.61
N SER A 85 20.84 -6.50 -16.66
CA SER A 85 20.40 -5.26 -17.31
C SER A 85 19.52 -4.38 -16.42
N ALA A 86 18.70 -4.99 -15.57
CA ALA A 86 17.83 -4.27 -14.63
C ALA A 86 18.49 -4.01 -13.26
N GLY A 87 19.76 -4.37 -13.08
CA GLY A 87 20.42 -4.35 -11.75
C GLY A 87 20.41 -2.98 -11.07
N ALA A 88 20.62 -1.90 -11.82
CA ALA A 88 20.58 -0.54 -11.30
C ALA A 88 19.16 -0.13 -10.84
N GLU A 89 18.14 -0.48 -11.62
CA GLU A 89 16.73 -0.22 -11.28
C GLU A 89 16.31 -1.01 -10.04
N LEU A 90 16.71 -2.28 -9.96
CA LEU A 90 16.48 -3.14 -8.80
C LEU A 90 17.16 -2.58 -7.56
N LEU A 91 18.41 -2.13 -7.67
CA LEU A 91 19.14 -1.54 -6.54
C LEU A 91 18.45 -0.26 -6.03
N TYR A 92 18.03 0.62 -6.95
CA TYR A 92 17.26 1.80 -6.61
C TYR A 92 15.96 1.46 -5.88
N MET A 93 15.20 0.49 -6.40
CA MET A 93 13.96 0.03 -5.78
C MET A 93 14.19 -0.55 -4.37
N ILE A 94 15.24 -1.35 -4.18
CA ILE A 94 15.56 -1.94 -2.87
C ILE A 94 15.92 -0.85 -1.86
N LEU A 95 16.84 0.05 -2.22
CA LEU A 95 17.37 1.05 -1.27
C LEU A 95 16.37 2.17 -0.99
N ILE A 96 15.80 2.77 -2.04
CA ILE A 96 14.95 3.95 -1.92
C ILE A 96 13.51 3.54 -1.62
N ALA A 97 12.90 2.74 -2.48
CA ALA A 97 11.49 2.36 -2.34
C ALA A 97 11.25 1.31 -1.26
N GLY A 98 12.23 0.45 -0.97
CA GLY A 98 12.17 -0.54 0.10
C GLY A 98 12.65 0.03 1.43
N VAL A 99 13.98 0.12 1.60
CA VAL A 99 14.59 0.40 2.91
C VAL A 99 14.23 1.80 3.40
N LEU A 100 14.51 2.84 2.61
CA LEU A 100 14.32 4.22 3.05
C LEU A 100 12.83 4.57 3.25
N ALA A 101 11.95 4.13 2.35
CA ALA A 101 10.52 4.38 2.47
C ALA A 101 9.91 3.69 3.70
N VAL A 102 10.19 2.41 3.91
CA VAL A 102 9.64 1.66 5.07
C VAL A 102 10.25 2.16 6.38
N PHE A 103 11.53 2.54 6.39
CA PHE A 103 12.15 3.17 7.55
C PHE A 103 11.47 4.50 7.90
N THR A 104 11.33 5.40 6.92
CA THR A 104 10.68 6.70 7.09
C THR A 104 9.23 6.53 7.54
N TRP A 105 8.51 5.55 6.98
CA TRP A 105 7.14 5.21 7.37
C TRP A 105 7.03 4.78 8.83
N ASN A 106 7.87 3.83 9.27
CA ASN A 106 7.83 3.35 10.64
C ASN A 106 8.24 4.42 11.66
N VAL A 107 9.25 5.23 11.33
CA VAL A 107 9.64 6.39 12.17
C VAL A 107 8.51 7.42 12.21
N GLY A 108 7.91 7.75 11.07
CA GLY A 108 6.77 8.65 10.97
C GLY A 108 5.57 8.18 11.81
N ASN A 109 5.24 6.90 11.75
CA ASN A 109 4.16 6.32 12.55
C ASN A 109 4.45 6.34 14.05
N LYS A 110 5.71 6.19 14.45
CA LYS A 110 6.12 6.32 15.86
C LYS A 110 5.93 7.77 16.36
N ILE A 111 6.17 8.77 15.51
CA ILE A 111 6.04 10.19 15.86
C ILE A 111 4.58 10.65 15.83
N LEU A 112 3.85 10.34 14.76
CA LEU A 112 2.51 10.85 14.48
C LEU A 112 1.38 10.04 15.13
N LYS A 113 1.70 8.89 15.74
CA LYS A 113 0.77 7.81 16.12
C LYS A 113 0.11 7.16 14.89
N PRO A 114 -0.14 5.83 14.89
CA PRO A 114 -0.63 5.09 13.71
C PRO A 114 -1.93 5.64 13.10
N GLU A 115 -2.79 6.21 13.95
CA GLU A 115 -4.05 6.87 13.58
C GLU A 115 -3.88 8.03 12.58
N ASN A 116 -2.85 8.86 12.73
CA ASN A 116 -2.56 9.94 11.79
C ASN A 116 -1.71 9.46 10.60
N GLY A 117 -0.88 8.43 10.80
CA GLY A 117 -0.08 7.82 9.74
C GLY A 117 -0.93 7.28 8.58
N MET A 118 -2.02 6.58 8.90
CA MET A 118 -2.94 6.07 7.86
C MET A 118 -3.59 7.18 7.01
N LEU A 119 -3.69 8.41 7.52
CA LEU A 119 -4.16 9.54 6.73
C LEU A 119 -3.16 9.97 5.66
N PHE A 120 -1.87 9.89 5.97
CA PHE A 120 -0.79 10.21 5.03
C PHE A 120 -0.79 9.29 3.80
N MET A 121 -1.27 8.04 3.93
CA MET A 121 -1.41 7.14 2.77
C MET A 121 -2.39 7.66 1.73
N ASN A 122 -3.37 8.48 2.11
CA ASN A 122 -4.30 9.08 1.16
C ASN A 122 -3.69 10.22 0.34
N ILE A 123 -2.51 10.73 0.71
CA ILE A 123 -1.76 11.71 -0.10
C ILE A 123 -1.08 11.02 -1.30
N VAL A 124 -0.77 9.72 -1.19
CA VAL A 124 -0.03 8.96 -2.22
C VAL A 124 -0.73 8.99 -3.60
N PRO A 125 -2.06 8.76 -3.72
CA PRO A 125 -2.73 8.88 -5.01
C PRO A 125 -2.66 10.31 -5.59
N VAL A 126 -2.72 11.34 -4.73
CA VAL A 126 -2.69 12.75 -5.16
C VAL A 126 -1.31 13.11 -5.71
N THR A 127 -0.23 12.72 -5.01
CA THR A 127 1.13 12.97 -5.49
C THR A 127 1.44 12.18 -6.76
N SER A 128 1.00 10.93 -6.85
CA SER A 128 1.16 10.09 -8.05
C SER A 128 0.53 10.72 -9.29
N VAL A 129 -0.71 11.20 -9.20
CA VAL A 129 -1.38 11.89 -10.31
C VAL A 129 -0.73 13.23 -10.63
N THR A 130 -0.26 13.96 -9.63
CA THR A 130 0.49 15.21 -9.84
C THR A 130 1.78 14.95 -10.63
N PHE A 131 2.56 13.94 -10.26
CA PHE A 131 3.76 13.55 -10.99
C PHE A 131 3.48 13.02 -12.40
N SER A 132 2.37 12.28 -12.57
CA SER A 132 1.96 11.79 -13.89
C SER A 132 1.58 12.94 -14.83
N ALA A 133 0.87 13.95 -14.31
CA ALA A 133 0.54 15.16 -15.04
C ALA A 133 1.79 15.98 -15.40
N LEU A 134 2.76 16.10 -14.49
CA LEU A 134 4.04 16.76 -14.75
C LEU A 134 4.88 16.06 -15.83
N GLN A 135 4.75 14.74 -15.95
CA GLN A 135 5.40 13.96 -17.01
C GLN A 135 4.69 14.07 -18.37
N GLY A 136 3.59 14.83 -18.46
CA GLY A 136 2.82 15.01 -19.69
C GLY A 136 1.95 13.79 -20.05
N VAL A 137 1.73 12.86 -19.13
CA VAL A 137 0.82 11.72 -19.35
C VAL A 137 -0.62 12.24 -19.33
N GLU A 138 -1.40 11.94 -20.37
CA GLU A 138 -2.82 12.28 -20.40
C GLU A 138 -3.57 11.56 -19.27
N VAL A 139 -3.95 12.32 -18.25
CA VAL A 139 -4.70 11.82 -17.10
C VAL A 139 -6.14 11.57 -17.55
N GLY A 140 -6.51 10.29 -17.67
CA GLY A 140 -7.86 9.90 -18.07
C GLY A 140 -8.94 10.43 -17.12
N ARG A 141 -10.15 10.66 -17.63
CA ARG A 141 -11.28 11.22 -16.85
C ARG A 141 -11.59 10.44 -15.56
N LEU A 142 -11.43 9.11 -15.58
CA LEU A 142 -11.61 8.26 -14.40
C LEU A 142 -10.52 8.45 -13.34
N GLN A 143 -9.26 8.71 -13.74
CA GLN A 143 -8.18 9.01 -12.79
C GLN A 143 -8.44 10.34 -12.09
N MET A 144 -8.86 11.37 -12.85
CA MET A 144 -9.23 12.67 -12.25
C MET A 144 -10.40 12.53 -11.26
N ALA A 145 -11.44 11.78 -11.61
CA ALA A 145 -12.56 11.51 -10.71
C ALA A 145 -12.10 10.77 -9.44
N GLY A 146 -11.25 9.75 -9.58
CA GLY A 146 -10.65 9.02 -8.46
C GLY A 146 -9.84 9.94 -7.54
N THR A 147 -8.97 10.80 -8.10
CA THR A 147 -8.21 11.79 -7.34
C THR A 147 -9.13 12.75 -6.59
N PHE A 148 -10.20 13.22 -7.21
CA PHE A 148 -11.16 14.12 -6.57
C PHE A 148 -11.86 13.47 -5.37
N ILE A 149 -12.26 12.21 -5.49
CA ILE A 149 -12.84 11.43 -4.39
C ILE A 149 -11.83 11.28 -3.24
N VAL A 150 -10.56 10.98 -3.55
CA VAL A 150 -9.49 10.88 -2.54
C VAL A 150 -9.28 12.22 -1.82
N ILE A 151 -9.28 13.33 -2.55
CA ILE A 151 -9.16 14.68 -1.97
C ILE A 151 -10.35 14.98 -1.04
N ILE A 152 -11.58 14.66 -1.46
CA ILE A 152 -12.77 14.87 -0.62
C ILE A 152 -12.69 14.00 0.64
N ALA A 153 -12.32 12.73 0.51
CA ALA A 153 -12.15 11.82 1.65
C ALA A 153 -11.09 12.34 2.64
N LEU A 154 -9.97 12.87 2.13
CA LEU A 154 -8.92 13.52 2.92
C LEU A 154 -9.45 14.72 3.71
N VAL A 155 -10.19 15.63 3.05
CA VAL A 155 -10.73 16.84 3.69
C VAL A 155 -11.72 16.47 4.79
N ILE A 156 -12.66 15.55 4.50
CA ILE A 156 -13.64 15.08 5.48
C ILE A 156 -12.93 14.44 6.68
N ASN A 157 -11.95 13.59 6.44
CA ASN A 157 -11.21 12.93 7.51
C ASN A 157 -10.45 13.94 8.39
N ASN A 158 -9.78 14.92 7.78
CA ASN A 158 -9.08 15.98 8.52
C ASN A 158 -10.04 16.81 9.40
N LEU A 159 -11.23 17.14 8.89
CA LEU A 159 -12.25 17.88 9.65
C LEU A 159 -12.78 17.08 10.84
N ASN A 160 -13.04 15.79 10.65
CA ASN A 160 -13.52 14.91 11.73
C ASN A 160 -12.47 14.73 12.84
N GLN A 161 -11.20 14.61 12.48
CA GLN A 161 -10.08 14.56 13.43
C GLN A 161 -9.95 15.83 14.28
N ARG A 162 -10.08 17.01 13.66
CA ARG A 162 -10.06 18.29 14.38
C ARG A 162 -11.23 18.40 15.37
N ARG A 163 -12.42 17.93 14.97
CA ARG A 163 -13.60 17.89 15.85
C ARG A 163 -13.41 16.94 17.03
N GLY A 164 -12.86 15.75 16.80
CA GLY A 164 -12.58 14.78 17.87
C GLY A 164 -11.55 15.31 18.89
N LYS A 165 -10.47 15.96 18.43
CA LYS A 165 -9.47 16.56 19.33
C LYS A 165 -10.04 17.70 20.19
N MET A 166 -10.95 18.49 19.63
CA MET A 166 -11.59 19.61 20.33
C MET A 166 -12.60 19.13 21.38
N GLN A 167 -13.35 18.05 21.12
CA GLN A 167 -14.24 17.43 22.10
C GLN A 167 -13.49 16.84 23.31
N VAL A 168 -12.35 16.18 23.07
CA VAL A 168 -11.52 15.62 24.17
C VAL A 168 -10.91 16.73 25.03
N SER A 169 -10.50 17.85 24.43
CA SER A 169 -10.01 19.03 25.18
C SER A 169 -11.10 19.63 26.08
N MET A 170 -12.33 19.76 25.57
CA MET A 170 -13.45 20.29 26.36
C MET A 170 -13.85 19.37 27.53
N GLN A 171 -13.67 18.05 27.38
CA GLN A 171 -14.01 17.10 28.46
C GLN A 171 -12.95 17.05 29.57
N ASN A 172 -11.67 17.30 29.24
CA ASN A 172 -10.59 17.39 30.23
C ASN A 172 -10.59 18.71 31.02
N ASP A 173 -11.09 19.82 30.46
CA ASP A 173 -11.20 21.11 31.19
C ASP A 173 -12.35 21.13 32.22
N HIS A 174 -13.23 20.12 32.19
CA HIS A 174 -14.34 19.95 33.13
C HIS A 174 -14.12 18.82 34.15
N SER A 175 -12.90 18.27 34.24
CA SER A 175 -12.48 17.24 35.21
C SER A 175 -11.59 17.84 36.28
#